data_AF-A0A9Q9GCN7-F1
#
_entry.id   AF-A0A9Q9GCN7-F1
#
_cell.length_a   1.000
_cell.length_b   1.000
_cell.length_c   1.000
_cell.angle_alpha   90.00
_cell.angle_beta   90.00
_cell.angle_gamma   90.00
#
_symmetry.space_group_name_H-M   'P 1'
#
loop_
_entity.id
_entity.type
_entity.pdbx_description
1 polymer ?
#
loop_
_entity_poly.entity_id
_entity_poly.type
_entity_poly.pdbx_seq_one_letter_code
_entity_poly.pdbx_strand_id
1 'polypeptide(L)'
;MQATSPLFLYQRMLAAGEYQPDTVQAIVISRLDQIYQQISVHQHATANVQTSFLSRLRKKLLGKAGIETTAGSQGLYMWGGVGGGKTWMMDLFYRSLPGERKLRLHFHRFMLRVHKEMIYLHGHKDPLEVIADGFKAETDVLCFDEFFVSDIADAMLLGTLIPALFARSVILVSTSNVSPDDLYSNGLQRERFLPAIELINKYCEVINVDVGIDYRLRPLNQANLWLTPLNEENERVMAWMFSVLASTHLPFDCKVLSLEINHCPLPTLGVADGVVALDFAELCGGARCQNDYIVLSERFHSVLLHNVRQMGTVQENTARRFLALVDEFYERHVKLVITAAVPMVALYQGNMLKFEYQRCISRLQEMQSEEYFRLPHNP
;
A
#
# COMPACT_ATOMS: atom_id res chain seq x y z
N MET A 1 -14.26 19.75 -15.36
CA MET A 1 -14.88 19.55 -14.03
C MET A 1 -14.05 20.36 -13.04
N GLN A 2 -14.66 21.18 -12.17
CA GLN A 2 -13.89 21.91 -11.17
C GLN A 2 -13.20 20.89 -10.24
N ALA A 3 -11.88 20.96 -10.14
CA ALA A 3 -11.12 20.15 -9.22
C ALA A 3 -11.58 20.47 -7.79
N THR A 4 -12.20 19.49 -7.14
CA THR A 4 -12.59 19.59 -5.72
C THR A 4 -11.36 19.31 -4.86
N SER A 5 -11.13 20.13 -3.85
CA SER A 5 -9.94 20.02 -3.01
C SER A 5 -9.97 18.75 -2.15
N PRO A 6 -8.80 18.24 -1.72
CA PRO A 6 -8.71 17.08 -0.82
C PRO A 6 -9.57 17.25 0.43
N LEU A 7 -9.48 18.40 1.10
CA LEU A 7 -10.22 18.64 2.34
C LEU A 7 -11.74 18.62 2.12
N PHE A 8 -12.22 19.16 1.00
CA PHE A 8 -13.64 19.14 0.67
C PHE A 8 -14.15 17.71 0.43
N LEU A 9 -13.41 16.90 -0.31
CA LEU A 9 -13.77 15.49 -0.55
C LEU A 9 -13.83 14.71 0.76
N TYR A 10 -12.84 14.91 1.63
CA TYR A 10 -12.80 14.27 2.95
C TYR A 10 -14.00 14.66 3.82
N GLN A 11 -14.31 15.96 3.93
CA GLN A 11 -15.46 16.44 4.70
C GLN A 11 -16.79 15.88 4.19
N ARG A 12 -16.94 15.77 2.86
CA ARG A 12 -18.12 15.15 2.25
C ARG A 12 -18.27 13.68 2.63
N MET A 13 -17.16 12.94 2.64
CA MET A 13 -17.13 11.52 3.00
C MET A 13 -17.44 11.29 4.48
N LEU A 14 -16.95 12.17 5.38
CA LEU A 14 -17.35 12.17 6.79
C LEU A 14 -18.84 12.47 6.97
N ALA A 15 -19.37 13.47 6.26
CA ALA A 15 -20.78 13.85 6.34
C ALA A 15 -21.73 12.77 5.82
N ALA A 16 -21.29 11.96 4.86
CA ALA A 16 -22.03 10.81 4.34
C ALA A 16 -22.07 9.62 5.32
N GLY A 17 -21.29 9.65 6.41
CA GLY A 17 -21.20 8.54 7.37
C GLY A 17 -20.39 7.35 6.85
N GLU A 18 -19.72 7.49 5.71
CA GLU A 18 -18.88 6.44 5.11
C GLU A 18 -17.59 6.21 5.91
N TYR A 19 -17.17 7.18 6.73
CA TYR A 19 -15.90 7.17 7.48
C TYR A 19 -16.03 7.73 8.89
N GLN A 20 -15.22 7.21 9.81
CA GLN A 20 -15.09 7.75 11.16
C GLN A 20 -13.96 8.79 11.22
N PRO A 21 -14.15 9.91 11.94
CA PRO A 21 -13.13 10.95 12.04
C PRO A 21 -11.88 10.45 12.77
N ASP A 22 -10.72 10.61 12.13
CA ASP A 22 -9.40 10.39 12.71
C ASP A 22 -8.58 11.69 12.68
N THR A 23 -7.92 11.99 13.79
CA THR A 23 -7.18 13.25 13.98
C THR A 23 -5.92 13.30 13.12
N VAL A 24 -5.22 12.18 12.94
CA VAL A 24 -4.00 12.11 12.12
C VAL A 24 -4.34 12.19 10.64
N GLN A 25 -5.37 11.49 10.17
CA GLN A 25 -5.90 11.61 8.82
C GLN A 25 -6.35 13.05 8.53
N ALA A 26 -7.04 13.71 9.47
CA ALA A 26 -7.42 15.11 9.28
C ALA A 26 -6.20 16.04 9.13
N ILE A 27 -5.11 15.81 9.89
CA ILE A 27 -3.85 16.55 9.75
C ILE A 27 -3.23 16.29 8.37
N VAL A 28 -3.13 15.03 7.96
CA VAL A 28 -2.57 14.63 6.66
C VAL A 28 -3.39 15.24 5.51
N ILE A 29 -4.71 15.12 5.54
CA ILE A 29 -5.60 15.68 4.53
C ILE A 29 -5.47 17.21 4.48
N SER A 30 -5.39 17.88 5.63
CA SER A 30 -5.19 19.33 5.68
C SER A 30 -3.86 19.72 5.03
N ARG A 31 -2.81 18.92 5.23
CA ARG A 31 -1.51 19.16 4.62
C ARG A 31 -1.52 18.92 3.11
N LEU A 32 -2.16 17.84 2.66
CA LEU A 32 -2.38 17.56 1.24
C LEU A 32 -3.21 18.67 0.56
N ASP A 33 -4.19 19.24 1.25
CA ASP A 33 -4.96 20.39 0.76
C ASP A 33 -4.06 21.63 0.59
N GLN A 34 -3.18 21.93 1.56
CA GLN A 34 -2.23 23.04 1.42
C GLN A 34 -1.32 22.88 0.20
N ILE A 35 -0.80 21.67 -0.04
CA ILE A 35 0.01 21.36 -1.23
C ILE A 35 -0.83 21.56 -2.51
N TYR A 36 -2.07 21.07 -2.52
CA TYR A 36 -3.01 21.28 -3.63
C TYR A 36 -3.25 22.77 -3.92
N GLN A 37 -3.46 23.59 -2.89
CA GLN A 37 -3.67 25.04 -3.04
C GLN A 37 -2.43 25.72 -3.62
N GLN A 38 -1.24 25.38 -3.13
CA GLN A 38 0.02 25.91 -3.66
C GLN A 38 0.18 25.62 -5.16
N ILE A 39 -0.07 24.37 -5.57
CA ILE A 39 0.01 23.95 -6.97
C ILE A 39 -1.03 24.69 -7.82
N SER A 40 -2.27 24.79 -7.33
CA SER A 40 -3.37 25.45 -8.04
C SER A 40 -3.07 26.93 -8.28
N VAL A 41 -2.55 27.65 -7.28
CA VAL A 41 -2.15 29.07 -7.39
C VAL A 41 -1.05 29.25 -8.44
N HIS A 42 -0.04 28.37 -8.47
CA HIS A 42 1.03 28.45 -9.47
C HIS A 42 0.54 28.18 -10.91
N GLN A 43 -0.39 27.25 -11.10
CA GLN A 43 -1.00 27.01 -12.43
C GLN A 43 -1.84 28.20 -12.91
N HIS A 44 -2.63 28.82 -12.01
CA HIS A 44 -3.41 30.01 -12.37
C HIS A 44 -2.53 31.24 -12.66
N ALA A 45 -1.43 31.41 -11.93
CA ALA A 45 -0.48 32.50 -12.17
C ALA A 45 0.22 32.36 -13.54
N THR A 46 0.58 31.15 -13.95
CA THR A 46 1.21 30.89 -15.26
C THR A 46 0.23 31.02 -16.43
N ALA A 47 -1.04 30.65 -16.25
CA ALA A 47 -2.10 30.85 -17.25
C ALA A 47 -2.43 32.34 -17.48
N ASN A 48 -2.56 33.14 -16.41
CA ASN A 48 -2.83 34.60 -16.52
C ASN A 48 -1.64 35.41 -17.06
N VAL A 49 -0.45 34.84 -17.02
CA VAL A 49 0.75 35.45 -17.60
C VAL A 49 0.73 35.40 -19.13
N GLN A 50 0.10 34.38 -19.76
CA GLN A 50 0.01 34.27 -21.22
C GLN A 50 -0.97 35.29 -21.83
N THR A 51 -1.92 35.84 -21.06
CA THR A 51 -2.79 36.94 -21.51
C THR A 51 -2.20 38.34 -21.30
N SER A 52 -1.06 38.45 -20.59
CA SER A 52 -0.43 39.73 -20.22
C SER A 52 0.87 40.03 -20.98
N PHE A 53 1.04 39.51 -22.20
CA PHE A 53 2.22 39.81 -23.04
C PHE A 53 2.36 41.31 -23.36
N LEU A 54 1.27 42.09 -23.34
CA LEU A 54 1.30 43.54 -23.54
C LEU A 54 1.79 44.35 -22.32
N SER A 55 1.79 43.78 -21.10
CA SER A 55 2.27 44.48 -19.90
C SER A 55 3.77 44.25 -19.62
N ARG A 56 4.33 43.14 -20.12
CA ARG A 56 5.73 42.75 -19.91
C ARG A 56 6.75 43.62 -20.63
N LEU A 57 6.36 44.31 -21.70
CA LEU A 57 7.27 45.22 -22.39
C LEU A 57 7.66 46.44 -21.53
N ARG A 58 6.84 46.80 -20.52
CA ARG A 58 7.16 47.90 -19.57
C ARG A 58 8.01 47.48 -18.38
N LYS A 59 8.05 46.19 -18.02
CA LYS A 59 8.79 45.70 -16.84
C LYS A 59 10.24 45.31 -17.12
N LYS A 60 10.63 45.18 -18.40
CA LYS A 60 12.03 44.88 -18.81
C LYS A 60 13.00 46.07 -18.59
N LEU A 61 12.49 47.23 -18.16
CA LEU A 61 13.27 48.43 -17.85
C LEU A 61 13.60 48.63 -16.36
N LEU A 62 13.08 47.80 -15.45
CA LEU A 62 13.40 47.90 -14.03
C LEU A 62 13.61 46.52 -13.39
N GLY A 63 14.88 46.21 -13.16
CA GLY A 63 15.33 45.39 -12.02
C GLY A 63 15.14 43.87 -12.17
N LYS A 64 16.27 43.16 -12.31
CA LYS A 64 16.40 41.74 -11.93
C LYS A 64 15.98 41.61 -10.45
N ALA A 65 14.85 40.95 -10.19
CA ALA A 65 14.56 40.35 -8.90
C ALA A 65 14.52 38.83 -9.12
N GLY A 66 15.47 38.14 -8.50
CA GLY A 66 15.49 36.68 -8.45
C GLY A 66 14.22 36.18 -7.78
N ILE A 67 13.68 35.09 -8.30
CA ILE A 67 12.55 34.40 -7.70
C ILE A 67 13.09 33.73 -6.44
N GLU A 68 12.79 34.28 -5.27
CA GLU A 68 13.02 33.65 -3.98
C GLU A 68 12.19 32.37 -3.90
N THR A 69 12.88 31.22 -3.81
CA THR A 69 12.28 29.93 -3.49
C THR A 69 11.67 30.01 -2.09
N THR A 70 10.34 29.91 -2.00
CA THR A 70 9.60 29.89 -0.74
C THR A 70 10.11 28.76 0.16
N ALA A 71 10.67 29.13 1.31
CA ALA A 71 11.32 28.26 2.29
C ALA A 71 10.30 27.49 3.16
N GLY A 72 9.59 26.53 2.59
CA GLY A 72 8.74 25.57 3.31
C GLY A 72 8.77 24.20 2.64
N SER A 73 8.46 23.14 3.39
CA SER A 73 8.30 21.80 2.82
C SER A 73 7.26 21.86 1.69
N GLN A 74 7.62 21.36 0.52
CA GLN A 74 6.78 21.39 -0.69
C GLN A 74 6.06 20.06 -0.91
N GLY A 75 6.58 18.98 -0.31
CA GLY A 75 6.08 17.62 -0.41
C GLY A 75 5.58 17.06 0.92
N LEU A 76 5.12 15.81 0.88
CA LEU A 76 4.65 15.06 2.04
C LEU A 76 5.11 13.60 1.98
N TYR A 77 5.71 13.11 3.06
CA TYR A 77 6.08 11.71 3.25
C TYR A 77 5.23 11.10 4.37
N MET A 78 4.28 10.26 3.98
CA MET A 78 3.39 9.53 4.89
C MET A 78 3.98 8.16 5.20
N TRP A 79 4.21 7.84 6.47
CA TRP A 79 4.72 6.53 6.85
C TRP A 79 3.93 5.92 8.00
N GLY A 80 4.05 4.60 8.18
CA GLY A 80 3.36 3.86 9.24
C GLY A 80 3.01 2.44 8.83
N GLY A 81 2.52 1.60 9.74
CA GLY A 81 2.09 0.24 9.45
C GLY A 81 1.02 0.11 8.36
N VAL A 82 0.76 -1.13 7.97
CA VAL A 82 -0.23 -1.44 6.94
C VAL A 82 -1.61 -0.99 7.42
N GLY A 83 -2.41 -0.42 6.51
CA GLY A 83 -3.80 -0.06 6.81
C GLY A 83 -4.05 1.20 7.63
N GLY A 84 -3.03 2.05 7.82
CA GLY A 84 -3.21 3.44 8.28
C GLY A 84 -3.90 4.37 7.26
N GLY A 85 -4.50 3.87 6.18
CA GLY A 85 -5.22 4.69 5.18
C GLY A 85 -4.33 5.55 4.26
N LYS A 86 -3.01 5.35 4.26
CA LYS A 86 -2.02 6.11 3.46
C LYS A 86 -2.36 6.15 1.97
N THR A 87 -2.63 4.99 1.36
CA THR A 87 -2.94 4.85 -0.07
C THR A 87 -4.24 5.55 -0.45
N TRP A 88 -5.23 5.54 0.44
CA TRP A 88 -6.50 6.23 0.24
C TRP A 88 -6.32 7.76 0.30
N MET A 89 -5.59 8.28 1.27
CA MET A 89 -5.28 9.72 1.33
C MET A 89 -4.48 10.18 0.11
N MET A 90 -3.52 9.36 -0.35
CA MET A 90 -2.80 9.58 -1.61
C MET A 90 -3.74 9.62 -2.82
N ASP A 91 -4.68 8.68 -2.92
CA ASP A 91 -5.64 8.63 -4.03
C ASP A 91 -6.54 9.86 -4.07
N LEU A 92 -7.05 10.25 -2.91
CA LEU A 92 -7.88 11.44 -2.76
C LEU A 92 -7.12 12.71 -3.17
N PHE A 93 -5.85 12.84 -2.77
CA PHE A 93 -4.99 13.94 -3.22
C PHE A 93 -4.73 13.90 -4.73
N TYR A 94 -4.29 12.77 -5.28
CA TYR A 94 -3.93 12.65 -6.70
C TYR A 94 -5.11 12.95 -7.63
N ARG A 95 -6.32 12.49 -7.27
CA ARG A 95 -7.55 12.80 -8.01
C ARG A 95 -7.92 14.29 -7.94
N SER A 96 -7.63 14.93 -6.82
CA SER A 96 -7.89 16.36 -6.62
C SER A 96 -6.95 17.26 -7.43
N LEU A 97 -5.72 16.82 -7.71
CA LEU A 97 -4.73 17.64 -8.42
C LEU A 97 -5.23 18.14 -9.80
N PRO A 98 -5.06 19.43 -10.11
CA PRO A 98 -5.48 20.01 -11.38
C PRO A 98 -4.50 19.69 -12.53
N GLY A 99 -5.05 19.44 -13.71
CA GLY A 99 -4.29 19.18 -14.93
C GLY A 99 -3.64 17.79 -15.00
N GLU A 100 -2.84 17.60 -16.04
CA GLU A 100 -2.22 16.30 -16.41
C GLU A 100 -0.75 16.17 -15.97
N ARG A 101 -0.14 17.25 -15.45
CA ARG A 101 1.27 17.28 -15.02
C ARG A 101 1.47 16.67 -13.62
N LYS A 102 0.94 15.46 -13.44
CA LYS A 102 0.95 14.67 -12.22
C LYS A 102 1.20 13.21 -12.56
N LEU A 103 2.14 12.56 -11.87
CA LEU A 103 2.50 11.17 -12.11
C LEU A 103 2.38 10.39 -10.81
N ARG A 104 1.64 9.27 -10.83
CA ARG A 104 1.53 8.34 -9.71
C ARG A 104 2.02 6.96 -10.13
N LEU A 105 2.95 6.39 -9.37
CA LEU A 105 3.55 5.09 -9.64
C LEU A 105 3.86 4.37 -8.31
N HIS A 106 3.77 3.04 -8.31
CA HIS A 106 4.44 2.24 -7.29
C HIS A 106 5.96 2.44 -7.43
N PHE A 107 6.66 2.52 -6.29
CA PHE A 107 8.08 2.82 -6.25
C PHE A 107 8.93 1.85 -7.09
N HIS A 108 8.65 0.53 -7.04
CA HIS A 108 9.37 -0.44 -7.86
C HIS A 108 9.22 -0.19 -9.36
N ARG A 109 8.06 0.29 -9.83
CA ARG A 109 7.83 0.62 -11.26
C ARG A 109 8.61 1.85 -11.68
N PHE A 110 8.74 2.82 -10.77
CA PHE A 110 9.61 3.97 -10.97
C PHE A 110 11.06 3.52 -11.14
N MET A 111 11.58 2.66 -10.26
CA MET A 111 12.95 2.15 -10.38
C MET A 111 13.16 1.35 -11.67
N LEU A 112 12.21 0.49 -12.07
CA LEU A 112 12.28 -0.21 -13.36
C LEU A 112 12.37 0.75 -14.55
N ARG A 113 11.67 1.89 -14.50
CA ARG A 113 11.77 2.92 -15.54
C ARG A 113 13.15 3.58 -15.53
N VAL A 114 13.65 3.98 -14.37
CA VAL A 114 14.99 4.58 -14.23
C VAL A 114 16.07 3.63 -14.75
N HIS A 115 16.04 2.36 -14.39
CA HIS A 115 16.98 1.35 -14.88
C HIS A 115 16.94 1.20 -16.41
N LYS A 116 15.74 1.19 -17.01
CA LYS A 116 15.60 1.15 -18.47
C LYS A 116 16.20 2.38 -19.16
N GLU A 117 15.95 3.57 -18.61
CA GLU A 117 16.51 4.81 -19.14
C GLU A 117 18.03 4.87 -18.96
N MET A 118 18.57 4.34 -17.85
CA MET A 118 20.01 4.21 -17.61
C MET A 118 20.71 3.32 -18.63
N ILE A 119 20.06 2.23 -19.08
CA ILE A 119 20.60 1.37 -20.15
C ILE A 119 20.66 2.13 -21.47
N TYR A 120 19.63 2.90 -21.81
CA TYR A 120 19.58 3.68 -23.05
C TYR A 120 20.61 4.82 -23.06
N LEU A 121 20.82 5.45 -21.90
CA LEU A 121 21.77 6.55 -21.71
C LEU A 121 23.19 6.07 -21.38
N HIS A 122 23.52 4.81 -21.67
CA HIS A 122 24.86 4.29 -21.39
C HIS A 122 25.93 5.10 -22.13
N GLY A 123 26.95 5.56 -21.41
CA GLY A 123 28.02 6.41 -21.94
C GLY A 123 27.70 7.91 -21.99
N HIS A 124 26.47 8.33 -21.65
CA HIS A 124 26.20 9.75 -21.41
C HIS A 124 26.87 10.23 -20.12
N LYS A 125 27.33 11.48 -20.13
CA LYS A 125 27.76 12.17 -18.92
C LYS A 125 26.53 12.52 -18.08
N ASP A 126 26.58 12.17 -16.79
CA ASP A 126 25.53 12.47 -15.80
C ASP A 126 24.11 12.03 -16.23
N PRO A 127 23.89 10.74 -16.57
CA PRO A 127 22.64 10.26 -17.17
C PRO A 127 21.41 10.49 -16.27
N LEU A 128 21.59 10.49 -14.94
CA LEU A 128 20.52 10.75 -13.98
C LEU A 128 19.98 12.19 -14.03
N GLU A 129 20.81 13.17 -14.45
CA GLU A 129 20.34 14.54 -14.67
C GLU A 129 19.42 14.60 -15.88
N VAL A 130 19.76 13.88 -16.95
CA VAL A 130 18.92 13.77 -18.16
C VAL A 130 17.59 13.08 -17.84
N ILE A 131 17.63 12.02 -17.03
CA ILE A 131 16.43 11.34 -16.53
C ILE A 131 15.57 12.30 -15.70
N ALA A 132 16.18 13.09 -14.82
CA ALA A 132 15.47 14.10 -14.03
C ALA A 132 14.83 15.19 -14.90
N ASP A 133 15.50 15.62 -15.97
CA ASP A 133 14.93 16.53 -16.98
C ASP A 133 13.73 15.91 -17.68
N GLY A 134 13.81 14.62 -18.03
CA GLY A 134 12.71 13.86 -18.61
C GLY A 134 11.49 13.80 -17.69
N PHE A 135 11.69 13.44 -16.43
CA PHE A 135 10.61 13.46 -15.43
C PHE A 135 10.03 14.85 -15.24
N LYS A 136 10.85 15.90 -15.16
CA LYS A 136 10.36 17.28 -15.03
C LYS A 136 9.58 17.71 -16.27
N ALA A 137 9.97 17.29 -17.46
CA ALA A 137 9.22 17.58 -18.69
C ALA A 137 7.81 16.95 -18.65
N GLU A 138 7.67 15.78 -18.02
CA GLU A 138 6.41 15.05 -17.90
C GLU A 138 5.53 15.56 -16.75
N THR A 139 6.10 15.76 -15.56
CA THR A 139 5.34 15.99 -14.33
C THR A 139 5.92 17.08 -13.42
N ASP A 140 5.05 17.77 -12.69
CA ASP A 140 5.43 18.67 -11.60
C ASP A 140 5.21 18.04 -10.22
N VAL A 141 4.33 17.04 -10.13
CA VAL A 141 4.00 16.32 -8.90
C VAL A 141 4.22 14.84 -9.10
N LEU A 142 5.08 14.25 -8.28
CA LEU A 142 5.40 12.83 -8.29
C LEU A 142 4.84 12.19 -7.02
N CYS A 143 3.89 11.27 -7.21
CA CYS A 143 3.26 10.50 -6.16
C CYS A 143 3.84 9.08 -6.16
N PHE A 144 4.53 8.69 -5.09
CA PHE A 144 5.01 7.33 -4.90
C PHE A 144 4.12 6.55 -3.94
N ASP A 145 3.61 5.42 -4.43
CA ASP A 145 3.04 4.38 -3.57
C ASP A 145 4.14 3.41 -3.14
N GLU A 146 4.14 3.05 -1.85
CA GLU A 146 5.04 2.04 -1.28
C GLU A 146 6.54 2.33 -1.49
N PHE A 147 6.98 3.54 -1.14
CA PHE A 147 8.40 3.91 -1.17
C PHE A 147 9.18 3.04 -0.19
N PHE A 148 9.95 2.11 -0.75
CA PHE A 148 10.79 1.20 0.01
C PHE A 148 12.04 0.85 -0.79
N VAL A 149 13.20 0.85 -0.12
CA VAL A 149 14.50 0.61 -0.74
C VAL A 149 15.19 -0.53 -0.01
N SER A 150 15.45 -1.63 -0.74
CA SER A 150 16.14 -2.81 -0.22
C SER A 150 17.44 -3.14 -0.97
N ASP A 151 17.63 -2.64 -2.19
CA ASP A 151 18.78 -2.95 -3.03
C ASP A 151 19.81 -1.80 -3.06
N ILE A 152 21.10 -2.13 -3.09
CA ILE A 152 22.19 -1.15 -3.21
C ILE A 152 22.13 -0.36 -4.52
N ALA A 153 21.80 -1.00 -5.64
CA ALA A 153 21.73 -0.36 -6.94
C ALA A 153 20.67 0.75 -6.94
N ASP A 154 19.50 0.46 -6.35
CA ASP A 154 18.42 1.44 -6.23
C ASP A 154 18.83 2.59 -5.30
N ALA A 155 19.42 2.28 -4.15
CA ALA A 155 19.91 3.29 -3.21
C ALA A 155 20.95 4.23 -3.86
N MET A 156 21.87 3.69 -4.67
CA MET A 156 22.88 4.50 -5.36
C MET A 156 22.26 5.42 -6.42
N LEU A 157 21.30 4.93 -7.21
CA LEU A 157 20.62 5.75 -8.23
C LEU A 157 19.80 6.87 -7.58
N LEU A 158 19.05 6.55 -6.52
CA LEU A 158 18.25 7.54 -5.79
C LEU A 158 19.11 8.60 -5.11
N GLY A 159 20.29 8.22 -4.63
CA GLY A 159 21.28 9.13 -4.02
C GLY A 159 21.60 10.34 -4.89
N THR A 160 21.49 10.21 -6.21
CA THR A 160 21.70 11.30 -7.18
C THR A 160 20.39 11.79 -7.80
N LEU A 161 19.45 10.90 -8.10
CA LEU A 161 18.21 11.26 -8.79
C LEU A 161 17.25 12.10 -7.95
N ILE A 162 17.10 11.79 -6.66
CA ILE A 162 16.23 12.56 -5.75
C ILE A 162 16.70 14.03 -5.63
N PRO A 163 17.99 14.32 -5.38
CA PRO A 163 18.50 15.69 -5.45
C PRO A 163 18.20 16.39 -6.77
N ALA A 164 18.40 15.70 -7.90
CA ALA A 164 18.18 16.25 -9.23
C ALA A 164 16.69 16.61 -9.48
N LEU A 165 15.75 15.80 -8.98
CA LEU A 165 14.31 16.07 -9.06
C LEU A 165 13.93 17.28 -8.19
N PHE A 166 14.44 17.38 -6.95
CA PHE A 166 14.17 18.53 -6.09
C PHE A 166 14.77 19.83 -6.62
N ALA A 167 15.96 19.79 -7.23
CA ALA A 167 16.57 20.95 -7.89
C ALA A 167 15.70 21.51 -9.03
N ARG A 168 14.86 20.65 -9.64
CA ARG A 168 13.89 21.00 -10.69
C ARG A 168 12.50 21.38 -10.14
N SER A 169 12.38 21.52 -8.82
CA SER A 169 11.12 21.80 -8.14
C SER A 169 10.03 20.78 -8.47
N VAL A 170 10.40 19.49 -8.56
CA VAL A 170 9.43 18.39 -8.56
C VAL A 170 8.94 18.19 -7.13
N ILE A 171 7.62 18.24 -6.94
CA ILE A 171 6.98 18.01 -5.65
C ILE A 171 6.85 16.51 -5.44
N LEU A 172 7.37 16.01 -4.32
CA LEU A 172 7.25 14.61 -3.94
C LEU A 172 6.14 14.42 -2.90
N VAL A 173 5.18 13.55 -3.20
CA VAL A 173 4.27 13.00 -2.19
C VAL A 173 4.47 11.49 -2.15
N SER A 174 4.62 10.90 -0.97
CA SER A 174 5.00 9.49 -0.84
C SER A 174 4.23 8.78 0.27
N THR A 175 3.96 7.50 0.08
CA THR A 175 3.52 6.57 1.14
C THR A 175 4.59 5.50 1.38
N SER A 176 4.84 5.14 2.64
CA SER A 176 5.79 4.09 3.00
C SER A 176 5.35 3.34 4.27
N ASN A 177 5.90 2.14 4.48
CA ASN A 177 5.79 1.44 5.76
C ASN A 177 6.93 1.78 6.73
N VAL A 178 7.92 2.54 6.27
CA VAL A 178 9.16 2.83 6.98
C VAL A 178 9.40 4.34 6.98
N SER A 179 9.92 4.88 8.08
CA SER A 179 10.30 6.29 8.16
C SER A 179 11.40 6.62 7.13
N PRO A 180 11.56 7.88 6.68
CA PRO A 180 12.66 8.25 5.79
C PRO A 180 14.03 7.88 6.37
N ASP A 181 14.21 8.09 7.68
CA ASP A 181 15.45 7.81 8.38
C ASP A 181 15.77 6.31 8.45
N ASP A 182 14.77 5.44 8.34
CA ASP A 182 14.93 3.99 8.34
C ASP A 182 14.99 3.37 6.94
N LEU A 183 14.80 4.16 5.87
CA LEU A 183 14.89 3.68 4.48
C LEU A 183 16.27 3.11 4.18
N TYR A 184 16.36 1.86 3.70
CA TYR A 184 17.62 1.17 3.43
C TYR A 184 18.50 0.96 4.67
N SER A 185 17.88 0.76 5.84
CA SER A 185 18.59 0.52 7.11
C SER A 185 19.49 -0.71 6.99
N ASN A 186 20.70 -0.63 7.54
CA ASN A 186 21.76 -1.65 7.43
C ASN A 186 22.19 -2.03 6.00
N GLY A 187 21.77 -1.27 5.00
CA GLY A 187 22.15 -1.48 3.61
C GLY A 187 23.64 -1.25 3.34
N LEU A 188 24.18 -1.99 2.37
CA LEU A 188 25.57 -1.85 1.95
C LEU A 188 25.81 -0.43 1.39
N GLN A 189 26.85 0.27 1.87
CA GLN A 189 27.15 1.66 1.51
C GLN A 189 26.02 2.67 1.78
N ARG A 190 25.16 2.41 2.79
CA ARG A 190 24.08 3.32 3.23
C ARG A 190 24.49 4.79 3.35
N GLU A 191 25.72 5.08 3.76
CA GLU A 191 26.26 6.45 3.86
C GLU A 191 26.08 7.27 2.59
N ARG A 192 26.13 6.63 1.41
CA ARG A 192 25.93 7.29 0.11
C ARG A 192 24.46 7.65 -0.16
N PHE A 193 23.53 7.01 0.54
CA PHE A 193 22.10 7.28 0.44
C PHE A 193 21.59 8.29 1.48
N LEU A 194 22.32 8.50 2.58
CA LEU A 194 21.98 9.49 3.61
C LEU A 194 21.70 10.90 3.05
N PRO A 195 22.46 11.44 2.06
CA PRO A 195 22.15 12.74 1.48
C PRO A 195 20.76 12.81 0.84
N ALA A 196 20.28 11.71 0.23
CA ALA A 196 18.92 11.69 -0.31
C ALA A 196 17.86 11.69 0.80
N ILE A 197 18.09 10.96 1.90
CA ILE A 197 17.23 10.97 3.09
C ILE A 197 17.14 12.38 3.69
N GLU A 198 18.27 13.07 3.84
CA GLU A 198 18.30 14.46 4.32
C GLU A 198 17.46 15.39 3.45
N LEU A 199 17.54 15.24 2.12
CA LEU A 199 16.71 16.03 1.20
C LEU A 199 15.23 15.67 1.29
N ILE A 200 14.87 14.40 1.48
CA ILE A 200 13.48 13.99 1.72
C ILE A 200 12.97 14.68 2.99
N ASN A 201 13.70 14.61 4.10
CA ASN A 201 13.31 15.28 5.35
C ASN A 201 13.26 16.81 5.25
N LYS A 202 14.06 17.40 4.35
CA LYS A 202 14.07 18.85 4.11
C LYS A 202 12.88 19.32 3.25
N TYR A 203 12.59 18.60 2.18
CA TYR A 203 11.59 19.02 1.19
C TYR A 203 10.20 18.43 1.42
N CYS A 204 10.10 17.34 2.16
CA CYS A 204 8.84 16.71 2.54
C CYS A 204 8.57 16.90 4.02
N GLU A 205 7.33 17.23 4.36
CA GLU A 205 6.89 17.04 5.75
C GLU A 205 6.70 15.55 6.02
N VAL A 206 7.24 15.05 7.13
CA VAL A 206 7.18 13.64 7.48
C VAL A 206 6.10 13.43 8.53
N ILE A 207 5.06 12.66 8.18
CA ILE A 207 3.94 12.39 9.09
C ILE A 207 3.82 10.88 9.30
N ASN A 208 3.86 10.47 10.57
CA ASN A 208 3.50 9.11 10.96
C ASN A 208 1.97 9.00 11.01
N VAL A 209 1.43 8.15 10.16
CA VAL A 209 -0.01 7.85 10.02
C VAL A 209 -0.40 6.61 10.84
N ASP A 210 0.57 5.92 11.43
CA ASP A 210 0.32 4.80 12.33
C ASP A 210 -0.14 5.29 13.70
N VAL A 211 -1.43 5.10 13.97
CA VAL A 211 -2.04 5.37 15.28
C VAL A 211 -2.18 4.07 16.09
N GLY A 212 -1.56 2.97 15.66
CA GLY A 212 -1.81 1.62 16.19
C GLY A 212 -3.19 1.07 15.85
N ILE A 213 -3.88 1.70 14.89
CA ILE A 213 -5.22 1.34 14.43
C ILE A 213 -5.13 1.12 12.92
N ASP A 214 -5.18 -0.14 12.47
CA ASP A 214 -5.40 -0.46 11.06
C ASP A 214 -6.89 -0.23 10.74
N TYR A 215 -7.17 0.80 9.96
CA TYR A 215 -8.52 1.23 9.59
C TYR A 215 -9.22 0.25 8.64
N ARG A 216 -8.47 -0.61 7.93
CA ARG A 216 -9.04 -1.73 7.17
C ARG A 216 -9.54 -2.82 8.12
N LEU A 217 -9.01 -2.89 9.33
CA LEU A 217 -9.39 -3.91 10.31
C LEU A 217 -10.51 -3.45 11.25
N ARG A 218 -10.86 -2.16 11.29
CA ARG A 218 -12.01 -1.66 12.08
C ARG A 218 -13.32 -2.41 11.81
N PRO A 219 -13.68 -2.73 10.55
CA PRO A 219 -14.86 -3.51 10.27
C PRO A 219 -14.73 -4.99 10.71
N LEU A 220 -13.50 -5.47 10.92
CA LEU A 220 -13.16 -6.82 11.41
C LEU A 220 -13.11 -6.92 12.94
N ASN A 221 -12.82 -5.83 13.66
CA ASN A 221 -12.80 -5.79 15.13
C ASN A 221 -14.18 -6.10 15.77
N GLN A 222 -15.26 -6.11 14.98
CA GLN A 222 -16.60 -6.51 15.39
C GLN A 222 -17.15 -7.72 14.62
N ALA A 223 -16.41 -8.22 13.61
CA ALA A 223 -16.89 -9.29 12.75
C ALA A 223 -16.31 -10.64 13.18
N ASN A 224 -17.17 -11.66 13.26
CA ASN A 224 -16.72 -13.04 13.37
C ASN A 224 -15.89 -13.39 12.12
N LEU A 225 -14.61 -13.67 12.29
CA LEU A 225 -13.73 -14.10 11.19
C LEU A 225 -13.90 -15.57 10.83
N TRP A 226 -14.61 -16.30 11.69
CA TRP A 226 -15.13 -17.62 11.40
C TRP A 226 -16.60 -17.52 11.06
N LEU A 227 -16.90 -17.49 9.76
CA LEU A 227 -18.23 -17.33 9.22
C LEU A 227 -18.87 -18.70 9.00
N THR A 228 -19.98 -18.96 9.69
CA THR A 228 -20.76 -20.20 9.57
C THR A 228 -22.25 -19.88 9.53
N PRO A 229 -23.07 -20.66 8.79
CA PRO A 229 -22.70 -21.76 7.90
C PRO A 229 -22.24 -21.27 6.51
N LEU A 230 -21.93 -22.19 5.59
CA LEU A 230 -21.74 -21.84 4.17
C LEU A 230 -23.08 -21.42 3.57
N ASN A 231 -23.26 -20.12 3.33
CA ASN A 231 -24.46 -19.53 2.75
C ASN A 231 -24.11 -18.25 1.96
N GLU A 232 -25.05 -17.74 1.16
CA GLU A 232 -24.82 -16.54 0.36
C GLU A 232 -24.55 -15.28 1.20
N GLU A 233 -25.10 -15.21 2.41
CA GLU A 233 -24.88 -14.07 3.31
C GLU A 233 -23.39 -13.96 3.70
N ASN A 234 -22.80 -15.07 4.15
CA ASN A 234 -21.40 -15.12 4.53
C ASN A 234 -20.47 -14.97 3.32
N GLU A 235 -20.86 -15.41 2.11
CA GLU A 235 -20.09 -15.11 0.90
C GLU A 235 -20.10 -13.61 0.56
N ARG A 236 -21.21 -12.89 0.78
CA ARG A 236 -21.23 -11.42 0.64
C ARG A 236 -20.33 -10.75 1.66
N VAL A 237 -20.32 -11.25 2.90
CA VAL A 237 -19.40 -10.77 3.94
C VAL A 237 -17.94 -11.00 3.52
N MET A 238 -17.59 -12.18 3.00
CA MET A 238 -16.24 -12.46 2.50
C MET A 238 -15.82 -11.52 1.37
N ALA A 239 -16.71 -11.29 0.38
CA ALA A 239 -16.43 -10.38 -0.72
C ALA A 239 -16.19 -8.94 -0.22
N TRP A 240 -16.98 -8.50 0.76
CA TRP A 240 -16.78 -7.21 1.41
C TRP A 240 -15.48 -7.18 2.21
N MET A 241 -15.17 -8.20 3.02
CA MET A 241 -13.92 -8.28 3.79
C MET A 241 -12.69 -8.24 2.88
N PHE A 242 -12.74 -8.91 1.72
CA PHE A 242 -11.68 -8.84 0.72
C PHE A 242 -11.45 -7.41 0.24
N SER A 243 -12.52 -6.70 -0.16
CA SER A 243 -12.42 -5.31 -0.65
C SER A 243 -11.82 -4.37 0.39
N VAL A 244 -12.22 -4.54 1.65
CA VAL A 244 -11.71 -3.76 2.78
C VAL A 244 -10.23 -4.05 3.03
N LEU A 245 -9.83 -5.32 3.12
CA LEU A 245 -8.46 -5.74 3.41
C LEU A 245 -7.50 -5.34 2.29
N ALA A 246 -7.95 -5.50 1.04
CA ALA A 246 -7.19 -5.16 -0.16
C ALA A 246 -7.23 -3.66 -0.47
N SER A 247 -7.89 -2.81 0.32
CA SER A 247 -8.05 -1.37 0.03
C SER A 247 -8.59 -1.06 -1.37
N THR A 248 -9.39 -1.96 -1.93
CA THR A 248 -9.93 -1.85 -3.29
C THR A 248 -11.40 -1.45 -3.23
N HIS A 249 -11.76 -0.36 -3.92
CA HIS A 249 -13.15 0.08 -4.10
C HIS A 249 -13.85 -0.60 -5.29
N LEU A 250 -13.13 -1.47 -6.01
CA LEU A 250 -13.68 -2.16 -7.17
C LEU A 250 -14.42 -3.41 -6.70
N PRO A 251 -15.60 -3.71 -7.27
CA PRO A 251 -16.23 -5.00 -7.05
C PRO A 251 -15.26 -6.10 -7.47
N PHE A 252 -15.35 -7.24 -6.78
CA PHE A 252 -14.57 -8.45 -6.98
C PHE A 252 -14.52 -8.83 -8.48
N ASP A 253 -13.56 -8.29 -9.22
CA ASP A 253 -13.31 -8.66 -10.60
C ASP A 253 -12.58 -10.00 -10.52
N CYS A 254 -13.38 -11.08 -10.42
CA CYS A 254 -12.98 -12.48 -10.44
C CYS A 254 -12.26 -12.80 -11.77
N LYS A 255 -11.06 -12.28 -11.99
CA LYS A 255 -10.12 -13.00 -12.82
C LYS A 255 -9.57 -14.08 -11.91
N VAL A 256 -10.00 -15.32 -12.14
CA VAL A 256 -9.35 -16.51 -11.57
C VAL A 256 -7.90 -16.45 -12.00
N LEU A 257 -7.05 -15.92 -11.14
CA LEU A 257 -5.62 -15.84 -11.34
C LEU A 257 -5.04 -17.12 -10.76
N SER A 258 -4.26 -17.85 -11.53
CA SER A 258 -3.44 -18.92 -10.98
C SER A 258 -2.15 -18.32 -10.44
N LEU A 259 -1.91 -18.42 -9.15
CA LEU A 259 -0.59 -18.12 -8.57
C LEU A 259 0.34 -19.31 -8.81
N GLU A 260 1.62 -19.05 -8.99
CA GLU A 260 2.65 -20.10 -8.91
C GLU A 260 3.22 -20.08 -7.47
N ILE A 261 3.04 -21.18 -6.75
CA ILE A 261 3.59 -21.39 -5.40
C ILE A 261 4.49 -22.62 -5.47
N ASN A 262 5.79 -22.45 -5.23
CA ASN A 262 6.80 -23.52 -5.36
C ASN A 262 6.67 -24.34 -6.67
N HIS A 263 6.54 -23.65 -7.80
CA HIS A 263 6.36 -24.26 -9.13
C HIS A 263 5.05 -25.03 -9.35
N CYS A 264 4.11 -24.95 -8.40
CA CYS A 264 2.79 -25.56 -8.50
C CYS A 264 1.71 -24.48 -8.67
N PRO A 265 0.88 -24.55 -9.73
CA PRO A 265 -0.22 -23.60 -9.93
C PRO A 265 -1.24 -23.74 -8.80
N LEU A 266 -1.67 -22.61 -8.24
CA LEU A 266 -2.70 -22.49 -7.22
C LEU A 266 -3.80 -21.59 -7.76
N PRO A 267 -4.97 -22.14 -8.13
CA PRO A 267 -6.14 -21.33 -8.49
C PRO A 267 -6.53 -20.42 -7.33
N THR A 268 -6.73 -19.13 -7.63
CA THR A 268 -7.20 -18.15 -6.64
C THR A 268 -8.57 -17.61 -7.04
N LEU A 269 -9.36 -17.26 -6.03
CA LEU A 269 -10.63 -16.57 -6.20
C LEU A 269 -10.38 -15.07 -6.44
N GLY A 270 -9.32 -14.51 -5.84
CA GLY A 270 -8.88 -13.14 -6.06
C GLY A 270 -7.54 -12.85 -5.38
N VAL A 271 -6.78 -11.90 -5.94
CA VAL A 271 -5.50 -11.42 -5.38
C VAL A 271 -5.43 -9.91 -5.57
N ALA A 272 -5.19 -9.17 -4.48
CA ALA A 272 -5.00 -7.72 -4.53
C ALA A 272 -4.24 -7.23 -3.30
N ASP A 273 -3.29 -6.31 -3.48
CA ASP A 273 -2.62 -5.54 -2.41
C ASP A 273 -2.24 -6.36 -1.16
N GLY A 274 -1.54 -7.49 -1.34
CA GLY A 274 -1.10 -8.33 -0.22
C GLY A 274 -2.19 -9.21 0.41
N VAL A 275 -3.36 -9.32 -0.23
CA VAL A 275 -4.50 -10.15 0.15
C VAL A 275 -4.77 -11.21 -0.91
N VAL A 276 -5.11 -12.42 -0.48
CA VAL A 276 -5.53 -13.51 -1.38
C VAL A 276 -6.79 -14.21 -0.86
N ALA A 277 -7.69 -14.53 -1.79
CA ALA A 277 -8.85 -15.38 -1.56
C ALA A 277 -8.66 -16.75 -2.23
N LEU A 278 -8.82 -17.82 -1.46
CA LEU A 278 -8.55 -19.21 -1.86
C LEU A 278 -9.71 -20.11 -1.48
N ASP A 279 -9.95 -21.15 -2.27
CA ASP A 279 -10.86 -22.23 -1.89
C ASP A 279 -10.12 -23.29 -1.05
N PHE A 280 -10.78 -23.79 -0.01
CA PHE A 280 -10.23 -24.81 0.87
C PHE A 280 -9.84 -26.11 0.16
N ALA A 281 -10.61 -26.53 -0.85
CA ALA A 281 -10.32 -27.76 -1.59
C ALA A 281 -9.01 -27.63 -2.39
N GLU A 282 -8.74 -26.45 -2.95
CA GLU A 282 -7.51 -26.19 -3.70
C GLU A 282 -6.29 -26.08 -2.77
N LEU A 283 -6.48 -25.46 -1.61
CA LEU A 283 -5.38 -25.19 -0.68
C LEU A 283 -5.02 -26.39 0.21
N CYS A 284 -6.01 -27.12 0.72
CA CYS A 284 -5.81 -28.23 1.65
C CYS A 284 -6.18 -29.61 1.06
N GLY A 285 -6.94 -29.66 -0.03
CA GLY A 285 -7.33 -30.92 -0.70
C GLY A 285 -6.23 -31.50 -1.60
N GLY A 286 -5.51 -30.64 -2.33
CA GLY A 286 -4.46 -31.03 -3.27
C GLY A 286 -3.12 -31.46 -2.63
N ALA A 287 -2.11 -31.74 -3.47
CA ALA A 287 -0.78 -32.18 -3.03
C ALA A 287 0.11 -31.01 -2.52
N ARG A 288 -0.39 -30.24 -1.56
CA ARG A 288 0.36 -29.15 -0.92
C ARG A 288 1.21 -29.65 0.24
N CYS A 289 2.32 -28.95 0.45
CA CYS A 289 3.29 -29.18 1.51
C CYS A 289 3.42 -27.94 2.41
N GLN A 290 4.10 -28.10 3.54
CA GLN A 290 4.30 -27.00 4.49
C GLN A 290 5.02 -25.79 3.86
N ASN A 291 5.97 -26.02 2.96
CA ASN A 291 6.67 -24.95 2.25
C ASN A 291 5.74 -24.09 1.39
N ASP A 292 4.60 -24.62 0.94
CA ASP A 292 3.62 -23.82 0.20
C ASP A 292 2.94 -22.80 1.12
N TYR A 293 2.69 -23.17 2.37
CA TYR A 293 2.10 -22.27 3.35
C TYR A 293 3.08 -21.20 3.81
N ILE A 294 4.37 -21.54 3.92
CA ILE A 294 5.46 -20.57 4.18
C ILE A 294 5.46 -19.52 3.07
N VAL A 295 5.50 -19.92 1.79
CA VAL A 295 5.51 -18.94 0.69
C VAL A 295 4.25 -18.07 0.66
N LEU A 296 3.09 -18.65 1.00
CA LEU A 296 1.84 -17.89 1.10
C LEU A 296 1.87 -16.89 2.25
N SER A 297 2.37 -17.28 3.41
CA SER A 297 2.44 -16.43 4.60
C SER A 297 3.52 -15.35 4.49
N GLU A 298 4.60 -15.56 3.72
CA GLU A 298 5.58 -14.52 3.38
C GLU A 298 4.98 -13.46 2.45
N ARG A 299 4.17 -13.90 1.48
CA ARG A 299 3.67 -13.04 0.40
C ARG A 299 2.40 -12.27 0.75
N PHE A 300 1.56 -12.83 1.63
CA PHE A 300 0.23 -12.29 1.91
C PHE A 300 0.06 -11.98 3.39
N HIS A 301 -0.25 -10.72 3.69
CA HIS A 301 -0.57 -10.30 5.06
C HIS A 301 -1.97 -10.74 5.48
N SER A 302 -2.88 -11.01 4.53
CA SER A 302 -4.23 -11.48 4.79
C SER A 302 -4.66 -12.57 3.82
N VAL A 303 -5.36 -13.58 4.34
CA VAL A 303 -5.88 -14.71 3.56
C VAL A 303 -7.35 -14.93 3.88
N LEU A 304 -8.17 -15.00 2.84
CA LEU A 304 -9.58 -15.39 2.92
C LEU A 304 -9.71 -16.83 2.40
N LEU A 305 -10.11 -17.74 3.29
CA LEU A 305 -10.25 -19.16 2.99
C LEU A 305 -11.73 -19.53 2.91
N HIS A 306 -12.18 -19.80 1.70
CA HIS A 306 -13.57 -20.12 1.40
C HIS A 306 -13.87 -21.61 1.54
N ASN A 307 -15.13 -21.93 1.83
CA ASN A 307 -15.70 -23.27 1.71
C ASN A 307 -15.03 -24.37 2.56
N VAL A 308 -14.57 -24.04 3.77
CA VAL A 308 -13.97 -25.02 4.69
C VAL A 308 -15.03 -26.02 5.14
N ARG A 309 -14.86 -27.28 4.77
CA ARG A 309 -15.81 -28.36 5.09
C ARG A 309 -15.34 -29.17 6.29
N GLN A 310 -16.29 -29.77 7.00
CA GLN A 310 -16.00 -30.69 8.11
C GLN A 310 -15.14 -31.86 7.61
N MET A 311 -14.09 -32.17 8.38
CA MET A 311 -13.12 -33.22 8.10
C MET A 311 -13.34 -34.39 9.06
N GLY A 312 -13.69 -35.56 8.50
CA GLY A 312 -13.82 -36.80 9.24
C GLY A 312 -12.57 -37.68 9.15
N THR A 313 -12.73 -38.95 9.47
CA THR A 313 -11.64 -39.96 9.47
C THR A 313 -11.03 -40.23 8.09
N VAL A 314 -11.72 -39.87 7.01
CA VAL A 314 -11.22 -40.05 5.63
C VAL A 314 -10.35 -38.86 5.21
N GLN A 315 -10.58 -37.67 5.77
CA GLN A 315 -9.91 -36.42 5.40
C GLN A 315 -8.70 -36.10 6.30
N GLU A 316 -8.05 -37.10 6.90
CA GLU A 316 -6.93 -36.90 7.85
C GLU A 316 -5.75 -36.15 7.21
N ASN A 317 -5.43 -36.41 5.94
CA ASN A 317 -4.38 -35.67 5.24
C ASN A 317 -4.75 -34.21 5.00
N THR A 318 -6.01 -33.93 4.66
CA THR A 318 -6.56 -32.57 4.55
C THR A 318 -6.51 -31.86 5.90
N ALA A 319 -6.86 -32.57 6.99
CA ALA A 319 -6.78 -32.03 8.35
C ALA A 319 -5.33 -31.68 8.74
N ARG A 320 -4.35 -32.55 8.48
CA ARG A 320 -2.93 -32.23 8.71
C ARG A 320 -2.48 -30.99 7.95
N ARG A 321 -2.93 -30.85 6.70
CA ARG A 321 -2.62 -29.68 5.86
C ARG A 321 -3.24 -28.41 6.41
N PHE A 322 -4.49 -28.46 6.86
CA PHE A 322 -5.15 -27.34 7.52
C PHE A 322 -4.44 -26.93 8.81
N LEU A 323 -4.04 -27.91 9.63
CA LEU A 323 -3.24 -27.67 10.84
C LEU A 323 -1.92 -26.96 10.51
N ALA A 324 -1.17 -27.46 9.52
CA ALA A 324 0.09 -26.86 9.09
C ALA A 324 -0.10 -25.42 8.56
N LEU A 325 -1.18 -25.18 7.81
CA LEU A 325 -1.53 -23.85 7.33
C LEU A 325 -1.81 -22.88 8.48
N VAL A 326 -2.65 -23.29 9.45
CA VAL A 326 -2.99 -22.43 10.59
C VAL A 326 -1.76 -22.14 11.43
N ASP A 327 -0.90 -23.14 11.63
CA ASP A 327 0.34 -22.98 12.40
C ASP A 327 1.27 -21.94 11.77
N GLU A 328 1.47 -22.03 10.46
CA GLU A 328 2.32 -21.11 9.71
C GLU A 328 1.75 -19.68 9.67
N PHE A 329 0.43 -19.56 9.46
CA PHE A 329 -0.24 -18.26 9.43
C PHE A 329 -0.25 -17.61 10.81
N TYR A 330 -0.42 -18.42 11.86
CA TYR A 330 -0.37 -17.99 13.24
C TYR A 330 0.99 -17.36 13.56
N GLU A 331 2.08 -18.06 13.26
CA GLU A 331 3.47 -17.65 13.56
C GLU A 331 3.87 -16.35 12.85
N ARG A 332 3.31 -16.09 11.66
CA ARG A 332 3.62 -14.91 10.86
C ARG A 332 2.60 -13.78 10.97
N HIS A 333 1.64 -13.89 11.90
CA HIS A 333 0.61 -12.88 12.13
C HIS A 333 -0.31 -12.59 10.93
N VAL A 334 -0.53 -13.58 10.07
CA VAL A 334 -1.40 -13.48 8.88
C VAL A 334 -2.86 -13.35 9.32
N LYS A 335 -3.58 -12.38 8.76
CA LYS A 335 -5.02 -12.20 9.05
C LYS A 335 -5.84 -13.22 8.27
N LEU A 336 -6.31 -14.25 8.97
CA LEU A 336 -7.05 -15.36 8.38
C LEU A 336 -8.56 -15.17 8.59
N VAL A 337 -9.32 -15.11 7.49
CA VAL A 337 -10.79 -15.12 7.50
C VAL A 337 -11.28 -16.42 6.87
N ILE A 338 -12.25 -17.09 7.47
CA ILE A 338 -12.71 -18.41 7.05
C ILE A 338 -14.23 -18.44 6.89
N THR A 339 -14.74 -18.92 5.75
CA THR A 339 -16.10 -19.50 5.69
C THR A 339 -16.05 -21.00 5.89
N ALA A 340 -16.88 -21.49 6.80
CA ALA A 340 -16.93 -22.91 7.13
C ALA A 340 -18.35 -23.48 7.17
N ALA A 341 -18.46 -24.78 6.91
CA ALA A 341 -19.72 -25.52 7.02
C ALA A 341 -20.20 -25.67 8.46
N VAL A 342 -19.27 -25.66 9.42
CA VAL A 342 -19.52 -25.93 10.84
C VAL A 342 -18.64 -25.02 11.72
N PRO A 343 -19.02 -24.80 13.00
CA PRO A 343 -18.17 -24.09 13.96
C PRO A 343 -16.79 -24.74 14.13
N MET A 344 -15.77 -23.96 14.52
CA MET A 344 -14.38 -24.43 14.73
C MET A 344 -14.33 -25.75 15.52
N VAL A 345 -14.97 -25.81 16.68
CA VAL A 345 -14.96 -26.98 17.56
C VAL A 345 -15.51 -28.26 16.91
N ALA A 346 -16.33 -28.13 15.87
CA ALA A 346 -16.96 -29.23 15.16
C ALA A 346 -16.27 -29.57 13.83
N LEU A 347 -15.27 -28.82 13.40
CA LEU A 347 -14.67 -28.97 12.07
C LEU A 347 -13.92 -30.29 11.90
N TYR A 348 -13.19 -30.76 12.92
CA TYR A 348 -12.51 -32.04 12.87
C TYR A 348 -13.23 -33.08 13.74
N GLN A 349 -13.65 -34.18 13.12
CA GLN A 349 -14.25 -35.33 13.78
C GLN A 349 -13.46 -36.63 13.58
N GLY A 350 -12.20 -36.52 13.12
CA GLY A 350 -11.29 -37.66 13.05
C GLY A 350 -10.79 -38.10 14.43
N ASN A 351 -9.98 -39.16 14.44
CA ASN A 351 -9.47 -39.74 15.68
C ASN A 351 -7.96 -39.52 15.89
N MET A 352 -7.20 -39.29 14.83
CA MET A 352 -5.73 -39.28 14.90
C MET A 352 -5.13 -37.94 15.34
N LEU A 353 -5.81 -36.83 15.09
CA LEU A 353 -5.27 -35.47 15.26
C LEU A 353 -6.01 -34.67 16.34
N LYS A 354 -6.70 -35.34 17.27
CA LYS A 354 -7.56 -34.66 18.26
C LYS A 354 -6.78 -33.65 19.11
N PHE A 355 -5.54 -34.00 19.51
CA PHE A 355 -4.71 -33.15 20.34
C PHE A 355 -4.18 -31.93 19.56
N GLU A 356 -3.68 -32.16 18.36
CA GLU A 356 -3.20 -31.12 17.46
C GLU A 356 -4.33 -30.17 17.04
N TYR A 357 -5.54 -30.73 16.83
CA TYR A 357 -6.72 -29.94 16.54
C TYR A 357 -7.14 -29.06 17.71
N GLN A 358 -7.03 -29.55 18.95
CA GLN A 358 -7.29 -28.71 20.13
C GLN A 358 -6.34 -27.51 20.20
N ARG A 359 -5.05 -27.70 19.89
CA ARG A 359 -4.08 -26.60 19.77
C ARG A 359 -4.45 -25.62 18.65
N CYS A 360 -4.87 -26.16 17.50
CA CYS A 360 -5.32 -25.34 16.37
C CYS A 360 -6.55 -24.50 16.72
N ILE A 361 -7.51 -25.04 17.50
CA ILE A 361 -8.65 -24.26 17.98
C ILE A 361 -8.19 -23.06 18.80
N SER A 362 -7.26 -23.27 19.76
CA SER A 362 -6.73 -22.16 20.56
C SER A 362 -6.08 -21.08 19.71
N ARG A 363 -5.30 -21.47 18.69
CA ARG A 363 -4.71 -20.53 17.72
C ARG A 363 -5.79 -19.79 16.93
N LEU A 364 -6.77 -20.49 16.37
CA LEU A 364 -7.86 -19.86 15.60
C LEU A 364 -8.69 -18.90 16.45
N GLN A 365 -8.89 -19.20 17.74
CA GLN A 365 -9.55 -18.31 18.69
C GLN A 365 -8.72 -17.06 18.97
N GLU A 366 -7.42 -17.22 19.19
CA GLU A 366 -6.52 -16.08 19.38
C GLU A 366 -6.42 -15.23 18.11
N MET A 367 -6.38 -15.86 16.93
CA MET A 367 -6.43 -15.19 15.64
C MET A 367 -7.73 -14.40 15.43
N GLN A 368 -8.78 -14.64 16.22
CA GLN A 368 -10.01 -13.84 16.22
C GLN A 368 -10.00 -12.66 17.20
N SER A 369 -8.96 -12.53 18.02
CA SER A 369 -8.83 -11.43 18.97
C SER A 369 -8.38 -10.15 18.28
N GLU A 370 -8.82 -9.02 18.84
CA GLU A 370 -8.33 -7.70 18.42
C GLU A 370 -6.82 -7.56 18.66
N GLU A 371 -6.29 -8.19 19.71
CA GLU A 371 -4.86 -8.19 20.04
C GLU A 371 -4.03 -8.80 18.91
N TYR A 372 -4.42 -9.98 18.43
CA TYR A 372 -3.75 -10.63 17.31
C TYR A 372 -3.86 -9.82 16.02
N PHE A 373 -4.99 -9.14 15.80
CA PHE A 373 -5.19 -8.27 14.64
C PHE A 373 -4.24 -7.07 14.61
N ARG A 374 -3.85 -6.54 15.77
CA ARG A 374 -2.88 -5.42 15.86
C ARG A 374 -1.44 -5.84 15.62
N LEU A 375 -1.12 -7.14 15.70
CA LEU A 375 0.23 -7.62 15.45
C LEU A 375 0.63 -7.34 13.99
N PRO A 376 1.82 -6.75 13.75
CA PRO A 376 2.32 -6.56 12.40
C PRO A 376 2.61 -7.92 11.76
N HIS A 377 2.33 -8.01 10.46
CA HIS A 377 2.69 -9.18 9.65
C HIS A 377 4.21 -9.40 9.67
N ASN A 378 4.63 -10.65 9.83
CA ASN A 378 6.03 -11.06 9.89
C ASN A 378 6.38 -11.86 8.61
N PRO A 379 6.76 -11.16 7.53
CA PRO A 379 7.04 -11.76 6.23
C PRO A 379 8.31 -12.61 6.21
#